data_AF-A0A8W8JGD7-F1
#
_entry.id   AF-A0A8W8JGD7-F1
#
_cell.length_a   1.000
_cell.length_b   1.000
_cell.length_c   1.000
_cell.angle_alpha   90.00
_cell.angle_beta   90.00
_cell.angle_gamma   90.00
#
_symmetry.space_group_name_H-M   'P 1'
#
loop_
_entity.id
_entity.type
_entity.pdbx_description
1 polymer ?
#
loop_
_entity_poly.entity_id
_entity_poly.type
_entity_poly.pdbx_seq_one_letter_code
_entity_poly.pdbx_strand_id
1 'polypeptide(L)'
;VMNLRLFPASNTTEEACFQSIPTISIVDHCPKDFSEWMIAKDIKQCYWISQKCTKPERFEYHCLPDRYHKQFIEVCAPTKWIVGMNCPFYDMEKHIIEPNYNHKCKGQCPQYYCSSSVYEYPGCFERVQKKITKDVEGDNQECTCNQPVYFLLIILVVFLCLHLCFRIHEICQPNRFYRCFLKKSSTENDEESAELKLEQNKTEHFC
;
A
#
# COMPACT_ATOMS: atom_id res chain seq x y z
N VAL A 1 -28.52 1.92 52.05
CA VAL A 1 -27.76 3.18 51.86
C VAL A 1 -26.64 2.91 50.85
N MET A 2 -26.79 3.34 49.60
CA MET A 2 -25.77 3.13 48.57
C MET A 2 -24.79 4.30 48.55
N ASN A 3 -23.53 4.04 48.88
CA ASN A 3 -22.46 5.04 48.76
C ASN A 3 -22.00 5.14 47.30
N LEU A 4 -22.61 6.04 46.54
CA LEU A 4 -22.09 6.47 45.25
C LEU A 4 -20.77 7.24 45.50
N ARG A 5 -19.63 6.57 45.34
CA ARG A 5 -18.34 7.27 45.28
C ARG A 5 -18.30 8.06 43.98
N LEU A 6 -18.57 9.36 44.10
CA LEU A 6 -18.27 10.34 43.06
C LEU A 6 -16.79 10.23 42.70
N PHE A 7 -16.49 9.68 41.53
CA PHE A 7 -15.18 9.91 40.91
C PHE A 7 -15.10 11.39 40.56
N PRO A 8 -14.08 12.13 41.02
CA PRO A 8 -13.90 13.50 40.56
C PRO A 8 -13.69 13.48 39.05
N ALA A 9 -14.44 14.30 38.32
CA ALA A 9 -14.17 14.56 36.92
C ALA A 9 -12.81 15.27 36.84
N SER A 10 -11.74 14.53 36.58
CA SER A 10 -10.42 15.12 36.41
C SER A 10 -10.43 15.88 35.10
N ASN A 11 -10.51 17.21 35.19
CA ASN A 11 -10.33 18.11 34.04
C ASN A 11 -8.83 18.22 33.68
N THR A 12 -8.18 17.07 33.62
CA THR A 12 -6.81 16.88 33.17
C THR A 12 -6.85 16.69 31.67
N THR A 13 -6.31 17.65 30.94
CA THR A 13 -5.80 17.40 29.58
C THR A 13 -4.83 16.22 29.69
N GLU A 14 -5.23 15.06 29.18
CA GLU A 14 -4.41 13.87 29.24
C GLU A 14 -3.15 14.09 28.40
N GLU A 15 -1.99 14.05 29.06
CA GLU A 15 -0.73 14.45 28.43
C GLU A 15 -0.28 13.41 27.39
N ALA A 16 0.15 13.91 26.23
CA ALA A 16 0.65 13.08 25.13
C ALA A 16 1.88 12.27 25.56
N CYS A 17 1.86 10.96 25.32
CA CYS A 17 3.01 10.11 25.64
C CYS A 17 3.97 10.01 24.44
N PHE A 18 4.96 10.91 24.37
CA PHE A 18 5.92 10.93 23.26
C PHE A 18 6.74 9.63 23.14
N GLN A 19 6.98 8.92 24.24
CA GLN A 19 7.64 7.61 24.23
C GLN A 19 6.80 6.49 23.59
N SER A 20 5.49 6.66 23.43
CA SER A 20 4.65 5.74 22.66
C SER A 20 4.84 5.86 21.16
N ILE A 21 5.17 7.06 20.65
CA ILE A 21 5.28 7.34 19.21
C ILE A 21 6.21 6.38 18.46
N PRO A 22 7.47 6.12 18.88
CA PRO A 22 8.37 5.21 18.16
C PRO A 22 7.93 3.73 18.21
N THR A 23 6.89 3.40 18.98
CA THR A 23 6.35 2.03 19.12
C THR A 23 5.15 1.77 18.23
N ILE A 24 4.65 2.80 17.54
CA ILE A 24 3.49 2.72 16.65
C ILE A 24 3.83 1.81 15.46
N SER A 25 2.94 0.87 15.18
CA SER A 25 2.95 0.06 13.96
C SER A 25 1.52 -0.02 13.42
N ILE A 26 1.36 0.18 12.11
CA ILE A 26 0.07 -0.05 11.44
C ILE A 26 0.01 -1.53 11.12
N VAL A 27 -1.10 -2.20 11.46
CA VAL A 27 -1.27 -3.65 11.29
C VAL A 27 -2.60 -3.97 10.62
N ASP A 28 -2.67 -5.10 9.91
CA ASP A 28 -3.88 -5.52 9.18
C ASP A 28 -4.98 -6.03 10.11
N HIS A 29 -4.61 -6.54 11.28
CA HIS A 29 -5.53 -7.04 12.29
C HIS A 29 -4.97 -6.87 13.70
N CYS A 30 -5.86 -6.65 14.66
CA CYS A 30 -5.55 -6.83 16.08
C CYS A 30 -5.78 -8.28 16.53
N PRO A 31 -5.13 -8.71 17.63
CA PRO A 31 -5.43 -9.96 18.30
C PRO A 31 -6.93 -10.14 18.61
N LYS A 32 -7.45 -11.35 18.36
CA LYS A 32 -8.86 -11.72 18.48
C LYS A 32 -9.17 -12.48 19.78
N ASP A 33 -8.14 -13.00 20.44
CA ASP A 33 -8.25 -13.71 21.71
C ASP A 33 -7.02 -13.48 22.61
N PHE A 34 -7.07 -14.03 23.83
CA PHE A 34 -6.03 -13.90 24.85
C PHE A 34 -4.67 -14.49 24.44
N SER A 35 -4.66 -15.55 23.63
CA SER A 35 -3.45 -16.23 23.19
C SER A 35 -2.73 -15.40 22.13
N GLU A 36 -3.46 -14.95 21.10
CA GLU A 36 -2.94 -13.99 20.12
C GLU A 36 -2.45 -12.71 20.81
N TRP A 37 -3.20 -12.20 21.79
CA TRP A 37 -2.84 -10.97 22.52
C TRP A 37 -1.58 -11.14 23.36
N MET A 38 -1.45 -12.27 24.06
CA MET A 38 -0.26 -12.57 24.88
C MET A 38 1.00 -12.63 23.99
N ILE A 39 0.92 -13.34 22.86
CA ILE A 39 2.01 -13.45 21.89
C ILE A 39 2.39 -12.07 21.35
N ALA A 40 1.42 -11.28 20.88
CA ALA A 40 1.70 -9.95 20.33
C ALA A 40 2.29 -8.98 21.38
N LYS A 41 1.78 -9.00 22.61
CA LYS A 41 2.32 -8.25 23.76
C LYS A 41 3.76 -8.66 24.09
N ASP A 42 4.07 -9.96 24.10
CA ASP A 42 5.41 -10.48 24.38
C ASP A 42 6.41 -10.23 23.23
N ILE A 43 5.93 -10.11 21.98
CA ILE A 43 6.73 -9.66 20.83
C ILE A 43 7.00 -8.15 20.87
N LYS A 44 6.00 -7.33 21.23
CA LYS A 44 6.11 -5.86 21.27
C LYS A 44 6.98 -5.36 22.44
N GLN A 45 7.10 -6.15 23.51
CA GLN A 45 8.02 -5.93 24.63
C GLN A 45 7.94 -4.54 25.31
N CYS A 46 6.73 -4.01 25.49
CA CYS A 46 6.51 -2.68 26.07
C CYS A 46 7.18 -2.45 27.44
N TYR A 47 7.43 -3.53 28.20
CA TYR A 47 8.07 -3.49 29.51
C TYR A 47 9.56 -3.11 29.48
N TRP A 48 10.26 -3.23 28.35
CA TRP A 48 11.65 -2.74 28.20
C TRP A 48 11.74 -1.23 27.91
N ILE A 49 10.61 -0.57 27.64
CA ILE A 49 10.60 0.81 27.15
C ILE A 49 10.67 1.79 28.31
N SER A 50 11.80 2.50 28.42
CA SER A 50 12.00 3.56 29.40
C SER A 50 11.13 4.78 29.08
N GLN A 51 10.10 5.01 29.89
CA GLN A 51 9.13 6.10 29.71
C GLN A 51 8.79 6.80 31.03
N LYS A 52 8.18 7.99 30.94
CA LYS A 52 7.79 8.83 32.10
C LYS A 52 6.31 9.22 32.12
N CYS A 53 5.52 8.70 31.18
CA CYS A 53 4.10 9.00 31.00
C CYS A 53 3.23 8.34 32.09
N THR A 54 3.65 7.19 32.62
CA THR A 54 2.90 6.42 33.62
C THR A 54 3.83 5.49 34.40
N LYS A 55 3.30 4.78 35.40
CA LYS A 55 4.05 3.72 36.09
C LYS A 55 4.39 2.57 35.11
N PRO A 56 5.57 1.92 35.21
CA PRO A 56 5.99 0.89 34.25
C PRO A 56 4.95 -0.21 34.04
N GLU A 57 4.25 -0.65 35.09
CA GLU A 57 3.25 -1.71 35.04
C GLU A 57 1.94 -1.30 34.36
N ARG A 58 1.79 -0.02 34.00
CA ARG A 58 0.66 0.51 33.23
C ARG A 58 1.04 0.96 31.83
N PHE A 59 2.29 0.75 31.40
CA PHE A 59 2.72 1.02 30.03
C PHE A 59 2.66 -0.29 29.23
N GLU A 60 1.46 -0.60 28.74
CA GLU A 60 1.13 -1.92 28.22
C GLU A 60 1.03 -1.93 26.69
N TYR A 61 0.95 -3.14 26.14
CA TYR A 61 0.59 -3.39 24.76
C TYR A 61 -0.87 -3.01 24.49
N HIS A 62 -1.10 -2.30 23.39
CA HIS A 62 -2.42 -2.04 22.84
C HIS A 62 -2.43 -2.31 21.34
N CYS A 63 -3.50 -2.92 20.86
CA CYS A 63 -3.87 -2.86 19.46
C CYS A 63 -5.29 -2.31 19.36
N LEU A 64 -5.45 -1.19 18.64
CA LEU A 64 -6.65 -0.37 18.64
C LEU A 64 -6.99 0.14 17.23
N PRO A 65 -8.28 0.35 16.90
CA PRO A 65 -8.65 1.21 15.78
C PRO A 65 -8.03 2.60 15.91
N ASP A 66 -7.69 3.24 14.79
CA ASP A 66 -7.49 4.68 14.76
C ASP A 66 -8.83 5.44 14.93
N ARG A 67 -8.77 6.75 15.20
CA ARG A 67 -9.97 7.63 15.31
C ARG A 67 -10.96 7.45 14.15
N TYR A 68 -10.47 7.25 12.94
CA TYR A 68 -11.28 7.21 11.72
C TYR A 68 -11.73 5.78 11.33
N HIS A 69 -11.38 4.76 12.12
CA HIS A 69 -11.65 3.33 11.86
C HIS A 69 -11.23 2.89 10.44
N LYS A 70 -10.09 3.40 9.97
CA LYS A 70 -9.46 3.06 8.70
C LYS A 70 -8.46 1.92 8.85
N GLN A 71 -7.77 1.85 9.98
CA GLN A 71 -6.65 0.92 10.20
C GLN A 71 -6.53 0.54 11.69
N PHE A 72 -5.76 -0.51 11.97
CA PHE A 72 -5.36 -0.85 13.33
C PHE A 72 -3.98 -0.27 13.64
N ILE A 73 -3.84 0.20 14.88
CA ILE A 73 -2.64 0.77 15.46
C ILE A 73 -2.20 -0.13 16.61
N GLU A 74 -1.02 -0.72 16.46
CA GLU A 74 -0.35 -1.49 17.49
C GLU A 74 0.73 -0.62 18.16
N VAL A 75 0.63 -0.39 19.46
CA VAL A 75 1.41 0.63 20.18
C VAL A 75 1.61 0.22 21.65
N CYS A 76 2.74 0.62 22.25
CA CYS A 76 2.96 0.59 23.69
C CYS A 76 2.52 1.93 24.29
N ALA A 77 1.55 1.95 25.20
CA ALA A 77 0.97 3.18 25.71
C ALA A 77 0.47 3.09 27.16
N PRO A 78 0.19 4.23 27.82
CA PRO A 78 -0.45 4.24 29.13
C PRO A 78 -1.85 3.61 29.10
N THR A 79 -2.06 2.58 29.92
CA THR A 79 -3.35 1.88 30.04
C THR A 79 -4.40 2.75 30.72
N LYS A 80 -5.46 3.02 29.96
CA LYS A 80 -6.58 3.87 30.31
C LYS A 80 -7.78 3.06 30.76
N TRP A 81 -8.54 3.61 31.70
CA TRP A 81 -9.86 3.08 32.06
C TRP A 81 -10.90 3.54 31.03
N ILE A 82 -11.49 2.58 30.32
CA ILE A 82 -12.56 2.82 29.36
C ILE A 82 -13.89 2.69 30.08
N VAL A 83 -14.68 3.77 30.03
CA VAL A 83 -15.92 3.94 30.79
C VAL A 83 -17.13 3.86 29.86
N GLY A 84 -18.22 3.25 30.32
CA GLY A 84 -19.54 3.37 29.73
C GLY A 84 -19.77 2.55 28.47
N MET A 85 -19.19 1.34 28.39
CA MET A 85 -19.34 0.40 27.26
C MET A 85 -18.91 0.97 25.89
N ASN A 86 -18.01 1.96 25.90
CA ASN A 86 -17.41 2.52 24.70
C ASN A 86 -16.26 1.63 24.21
N CYS A 87 -15.98 1.62 22.92
CA CYS A 87 -14.72 1.08 22.37
C CYS A 87 -13.61 2.13 22.48
N PRO A 88 -12.38 1.79 22.90
CA PRO A 88 -11.22 2.68 22.75
C PRO A 88 -10.81 2.83 21.28
N PHE A 89 -10.16 3.95 20.97
CA PHE A 89 -9.35 4.15 19.77
C PHE A 89 -8.02 4.79 20.15
N TYR A 90 -7.00 4.66 19.30
CA TYR A 90 -5.77 5.42 19.43
C TYR A 90 -5.86 6.71 18.63
N ASP A 91 -5.63 7.85 19.29
CA ASP A 91 -5.51 9.14 18.63
C ASP A 91 -4.05 9.38 18.24
N MET A 92 -3.76 9.27 16.93
CA MET A 92 -2.43 9.53 16.40
C MET A 92 -2.04 11.02 16.43
N GLU A 93 -3.01 11.95 16.53
CA GLU A 93 -2.75 13.40 16.58
C GLU A 93 -2.38 13.86 18.00
N LYS A 94 -2.99 13.26 19.03
CA LYS A 94 -2.71 13.55 20.45
C LYS A 94 -1.75 12.55 21.11
N HIS A 95 -1.46 11.42 20.49
CA HIS A 95 -0.65 10.33 21.03
C HIS A 95 -1.19 9.76 22.37
N ILE A 96 -2.51 9.57 22.45
CA ILE A 96 -3.23 9.03 23.61
C ILE A 96 -4.30 8.02 23.18
N ILE A 97 -4.77 7.21 24.13
CA ILE A 97 -5.94 6.35 23.94
C ILE A 97 -7.19 7.14 24.36
N GLU A 98 -8.22 7.17 23.53
CA GLU A 98 -9.48 7.85 23.85
C GLU A 98 -10.67 6.86 23.82
N PRO A 99 -11.65 6.97 24.74
CA PRO A 99 -12.91 6.25 24.62
C PRO A 99 -13.75 6.84 23.48
N ASN A 100 -14.27 5.99 22.60
CA ASN A 100 -15.15 6.40 21.52
C ASN A 100 -16.61 6.51 22.00
N TYR A 101 -17.02 7.69 22.42
CA TYR A 101 -18.40 7.95 22.85
C TYR A 101 -19.45 7.70 21.73
N ASN A 102 -19.04 7.74 20.46
CA ASN A 102 -19.87 7.48 19.28
C ASN A 102 -19.76 6.03 18.77
N HIS A 103 -18.96 5.19 19.41
CA HIS A 103 -18.85 3.77 19.11
C HIS A 103 -18.96 2.96 20.40
N LYS A 104 -20.21 2.70 20.80
CA LYS A 104 -20.51 1.66 21.77
C LYS A 104 -20.04 0.32 21.24
N CYS A 105 -19.39 -0.42 22.12
CA CYS A 105 -19.11 -1.83 21.92
C CYS A 105 -20.44 -2.60 21.88
N LYS A 106 -20.60 -3.50 20.89
CA LYS A 106 -21.81 -4.29 20.73
C LYS A 106 -21.72 -5.57 21.57
N GLY A 107 -22.25 -5.55 22.79
CA GLY A 107 -22.42 -6.76 23.60
C GLY A 107 -21.94 -6.63 25.06
N GLN A 108 -21.32 -7.71 25.55
CA GLN A 108 -21.01 -7.99 26.97
C GLN A 108 -19.87 -7.15 27.60
N CYS A 109 -19.44 -6.09 26.91
CA CYS A 109 -18.38 -5.20 27.34
C CYS A 109 -18.79 -4.51 28.66
N PRO A 110 -17.98 -4.60 29.72
CA PRO A 110 -18.38 -4.10 31.04
C PRO A 110 -18.46 -2.57 31.06
N GLN A 111 -19.09 -2.03 32.10
CA GLN A 111 -19.17 -0.59 32.30
C GLN A 111 -17.79 0.07 32.48
N TYR A 112 -16.79 -0.70 32.92
CA TYR A 112 -15.40 -0.28 33.14
C TYR A 112 -14.43 -1.41 32.75
N TYR A 113 -13.41 -1.12 31.94
CA TYR A 113 -12.30 -2.04 31.64
C TYR A 113 -11.00 -1.30 31.30
N CYS A 114 -9.88 -2.02 31.23
CA CYS A 114 -8.58 -1.48 30.84
C CYS A 114 -8.43 -1.49 29.31
N SER A 115 -7.87 -0.43 28.71
CA SER A 115 -7.64 -0.37 27.26
C SER A 115 -6.71 -1.45 26.71
N SER A 116 -5.93 -2.13 27.55
CA SER A 116 -5.11 -3.30 27.20
C SER A 116 -5.95 -4.57 26.98
N SER A 117 -7.11 -4.68 27.65
CA SER A 117 -8.06 -5.81 27.52
C SER A 117 -9.05 -5.72 26.35
N VAL A 118 -8.83 -4.79 25.41
CA VAL A 118 -9.77 -4.57 24.27
C VAL A 118 -9.98 -5.80 23.37
N TYR A 119 -9.03 -6.73 23.34
CA TYR A 119 -9.12 -8.00 22.60
C TYR A 119 -10.30 -8.88 23.05
N GLU A 120 -10.78 -8.73 24.29
CA GLU A 120 -11.97 -9.41 24.82
C GLU A 120 -13.27 -8.94 24.12
N TYR A 121 -13.22 -7.82 23.39
CA TYR A 121 -14.37 -7.13 22.81
C TYR A 121 -14.24 -6.98 21.28
N PRO A 122 -14.20 -8.08 20.51
CA PRO A 122 -13.99 -8.06 19.05
C PRO A 122 -15.01 -7.21 18.27
N GLY A 123 -16.18 -6.95 18.86
CA GLY A 123 -17.17 -5.99 18.34
C GLY A 123 -16.61 -4.57 18.11
N CYS A 124 -15.53 -4.19 18.80
CA CYS A 124 -14.81 -2.92 18.59
C CYS A 124 -13.95 -2.89 17.32
N PHE A 125 -13.61 -4.04 16.76
CA PHE A 125 -12.77 -4.16 15.56
C PHE A 125 -13.59 -4.29 14.28
N GLU A 126 -14.89 -4.64 14.38
CA GLU A 126 -15.80 -4.85 13.24
C GLU A 126 -15.76 -3.74 12.18
N ARG A 127 -15.72 -2.47 12.60
CA ARG A 127 -15.77 -1.33 11.66
C ARG A 127 -14.53 -1.26 10.77
N VAL A 128 -13.36 -1.49 11.35
CA VAL A 128 -12.08 -1.51 10.62
C VAL A 128 -12.02 -2.75 9.73
N GLN A 129 -12.34 -3.93 10.27
CA GLN A 129 -12.37 -5.19 9.52
C GLN A 129 -13.26 -5.09 8.28
N LYS A 130 -14.50 -4.61 8.43
CA LYS A 130 -15.46 -4.41 7.32
C LYS A 130 -15.02 -3.38 6.30
N LYS A 131 -14.09 -2.50 6.66
CA LYS A 131 -13.51 -1.55 5.73
C LYS A 131 -12.35 -2.17 4.97
N ILE A 132 -11.39 -2.77 5.67
CA ILE A 132 -10.26 -3.50 5.06
C ILE A 132 -10.77 -4.56 4.08
N THR A 133 -11.80 -5.34 4.42
CA THR A 133 -12.37 -6.33 3.49
C THR A 133 -12.98 -5.71 2.24
N LYS A 134 -13.59 -4.53 2.33
CA LYS A 134 -14.16 -3.81 1.17
C LYS A 134 -13.09 -3.17 0.31
N ASP A 135 -12.04 -2.64 0.94
CA ASP A 135 -10.91 -2.05 0.23
C ASP A 135 -10.17 -3.18 -0.54
N VAL A 136 -10.01 -4.38 0.06
CA VAL A 136 -9.51 -5.59 -0.63
C VAL A 136 -10.47 -6.12 -1.71
N GLU A 137 -11.78 -6.13 -1.48
CA GLU A 137 -12.78 -6.55 -2.49
C GLU A 137 -12.82 -5.58 -3.69
N GLY A 138 -12.59 -4.29 -3.46
CA GLY A 138 -12.48 -3.27 -4.50
C GLY A 138 -11.15 -3.29 -5.27
N ASP A 139 -10.05 -3.70 -4.62
CA ASP A 139 -8.74 -3.91 -5.25
C ASP A 139 -8.66 -5.26 -6.00
N ASN A 140 -9.51 -6.23 -5.62
CA ASN A 140 -9.83 -7.44 -6.39
C ASN A 140 -10.68 -7.15 -7.65
N GLN A 141 -10.57 -5.96 -8.23
CA GLN A 141 -10.88 -5.73 -9.64
C GLN A 141 -9.84 -6.51 -10.46
N GLU A 142 -10.14 -7.80 -10.65
CA GLU A 142 -9.28 -8.79 -11.29
C GLU A 142 -8.62 -8.20 -12.54
N CYS A 143 -7.29 -8.13 -12.54
CA CYS A 143 -6.50 -7.91 -13.75
C CYS A 143 -6.66 -9.15 -14.64
N THR A 144 -7.83 -9.28 -15.29
CA THR A 144 -8.10 -10.25 -16.34
C THR A 144 -7.30 -9.84 -17.57
N CYS A 145 -5.99 -10.07 -17.50
CA CYS A 145 -5.15 -10.06 -18.67
C CYS A 145 -5.74 -11.10 -19.63
N ASN A 146 -6.31 -10.67 -20.75
CA ASN A 146 -6.80 -11.53 -21.84
C ASN A 146 -5.60 -12.18 -22.57
N GLN A 147 -4.84 -13.00 -21.83
CA GLN A 147 -3.53 -13.53 -22.20
C GLN A 147 -3.50 -14.54 -23.35
N PRO A 148 -4.58 -15.24 -23.78
CA PRO A 148 -4.51 -15.95 -25.05
C PRO A 148 -4.72 -15.00 -26.23
N VAL A 149 -5.72 -14.11 -26.18
CA VAL A 149 -6.18 -13.36 -27.36
C VAL A 149 -5.18 -12.30 -27.80
N TYR A 150 -4.58 -11.56 -26.86
CA TYR A 150 -3.62 -10.50 -27.21
C TYR A 150 -2.29 -11.07 -27.73
N PHE A 151 -1.80 -12.17 -27.14
CA PHE A 151 -0.64 -12.89 -27.67
C PHE A 151 -0.91 -13.47 -29.06
N LEU A 152 -2.09 -14.06 -29.31
CA LEU A 152 -2.48 -14.51 -30.65
C LEU A 152 -2.52 -13.36 -31.67
N LEU A 153 -3.02 -12.18 -31.30
CA LEU A 153 -3.01 -11.00 -32.17
C LEU A 153 -1.58 -10.53 -32.51
N ILE A 154 -0.68 -10.47 -31.51
CA ILE A 154 0.73 -10.13 -31.74
C ILE A 154 1.39 -11.15 -32.70
N ILE A 155 1.18 -12.44 -32.46
CA ILE A 155 1.73 -13.53 -33.28
C ILE A 155 1.23 -13.40 -34.74
N LEU A 156 -0.05 -13.15 -34.95
CA LEU A 156 -0.62 -12.93 -36.28
C LEU A 156 -0.02 -11.71 -37.00
N VAL A 157 0.16 -10.59 -36.29
CA VAL A 157 0.81 -9.39 -36.86
C VAL A 157 2.25 -9.68 -37.26
N VAL A 158 3.04 -10.35 -36.41
CA VAL A 158 4.42 -10.72 -36.72
C VAL A 158 4.49 -11.64 -37.94
N PHE A 159 3.63 -12.65 -38.04
CA PHE A 159 3.58 -13.52 -39.22
C PHE A 159 3.23 -12.76 -40.51
N LEU A 160 2.27 -11.83 -40.46
CA LEU A 160 1.93 -10.99 -41.62
C LEU A 160 3.11 -10.10 -42.04
N CYS A 161 3.81 -9.48 -41.09
CA CYS A 161 5.01 -8.70 -41.38
C CYS A 161 6.11 -9.55 -42.04
N LEU A 162 6.42 -10.72 -41.49
CA LEU A 162 7.41 -11.64 -42.08
C LEU A 162 7.00 -12.10 -43.48
N HIS A 163 5.71 -12.37 -43.71
CA HIS A 163 5.23 -12.82 -45.02
C HIS A 163 5.30 -11.69 -46.07
N LEU A 164 5.03 -10.44 -45.67
CA LEU A 164 5.24 -9.26 -46.51
C LEU A 164 6.74 -9.04 -46.80
N CYS A 165 7.61 -9.13 -45.79
CA CYS A 165 9.05 -9.06 -45.98
C CYS A 165 9.57 -10.14 -46.93
N PHE A 166 9.06 -11.38 -46.84
CA PHE A 166 9.44 -12.46 -47.77
C PHE A 166 8.98 -12.17 -49.20
N ARG A 167 7.75 -11.70 -49.40
CA ARG A 167 7.26 -11.29 -50.73
C ARG A 167 8.04 -10.11 -51.31
N ILE A 168 8.38 -9.11 -50.49
CA ILE A 168 9.23 -8.00 -50.90
C ILE A 168 10.65 -8.50 -51.22
N HIS A 169 11.18 -9.48 -50.48
CA HIS A 169 12.48 -10.08 -50.77
C HIS A 169 12.47 -10.90 -52.08
N GLU A 170 11.40 -11.63 -52.41
CA GLU A 170 11.25 -12.26 -53.73
C GLU A 170 11.19 -11.23 -54.87
N ILE A 171 10.56 -10.06 -54.64
CA ILE A 171 10.54 -8.93 -55.59
C ILE A 171 11.91 -8.24 -55.69
N CYS A 172 12.66 -8.18 -54.59
CA CYS A 172 13.95 -7.50 -54.48
C CYS A 172 15.18 -8.42 -54.63
N GLN A 173 15.00 -9.70 -54.99
CA GLN A 173 16.06 -10.60 -55.44
C GLN A 173 16.29 -10.40 -56.94
N PRO A 174 17.35 -9.69 -57.38
CA PRO A 174 17.59 -9.43 -58.79
C PRO A 174 18.11 -10.70 -59.48
N ASN A 175 17.23 -11.43 -60.17
CA ASN A 175 17.64 -12.61 -60.92
C ASN A 175 18.45 -12.18 -62.17
N ARG A 176 19.77 -12.21 -62.04
CA ARG A 176 20.74 -11.57 -62.94
C ARG A 176 21.00 -12.40 -64.21
N PHE A 177 20.11 -12.36 -65.21
CA PHE A 177 20.30 -13.06 -66.49
C PHE A 177 19.91 -12.23 -67.75
N TYR A 178 20.76 -11.22 -68.04
CA TYR A 178 21.16 -10.75 -69.40
C TYR A 178 20.33 -9.74 -70.22
N ARG A 179 21.09 -8.71 -70.71
CA ARG A 179 20.99 -7.91 -71.97
C ARG A 179 19.70 -7.07 -72.18
N CYS A 180 19.73 -5.86 -72.73
CA CYS A 180 20.75 -5.14 -73.52
C CYS A 180 21.18 -3.83 -72.81
N PHE A 181 22.42 -3.35 -72.85
CA PHE A 181 23.27 -2.97 -73.98
C PHE A 181 22.71 -1.84 -74.88
N LEU A 182 23.16 -0.60 -74.57
CA LEU A 182 23.29 0.59 -75.43
C LEU A 182 22.08 1.12 -76.24
N LYS A 183 21.44 2.17 -75.69
CA LYS A 183 21.15 3.46 -76.40
C LYS A 183 20.73 4.51 -75.34
N LYS A 184 21.59 5.43 -74.91
CA LYS A 184 21.96 6.73 -75.52
C LYS A 184 20.77 7.63 -75.90
N SER A 185 20.43 8.53 -74.97
CA SER A 185 20.09 9.94 -75.17
C SER A 185 20.25 10.59 -73.76
N SER A 186 21.07 11.62 -73.46
CA SER A 186 21.16 12.99 -73.97
C SER A 186 19.79 13.67 -74.10
N THR A 187 19.48 14.82 -73.52
CA THR A 187 20.28 15.79 -72.73
C THR A 187 19.67 15.94 -71.30
N GLU A 188 19.90 16.95 -70.43
CA GLU A 188 20.63 18.23 -70.49
C GLU A 188 21.16 18.61 -69.06
N ASN A 189 21.28 19.92 -68.79
CA ASN A 189 21.66 20.61 -67.54
C ASN A 189 20.40 20.85 -66.66
N ASP A 190 20.39 21.38 -65.44
CA ASP A 190 21.27 22.34 -64.72
C ASP A 190 21.58 21.78 -63.30
N GLU A 191 22.78 21.87 -62.70
CA GLU A 191 23.54 23.05 -62.23
C GLU A 191 22.79 23.99 -61.25
N GLU A 192 23.52 24.45 -60.23
CA GLU A 192 23.17 25.54 -59.28
C GLU A 192 22.13 25.28 -58.15
N SER A 193 22.57 24.57 -57.10
CA SER A 193 22.69 25.10 -55.72
C SER A 193 23.15 23.96 -54.78
N ALA A 194 24.35 23.98 -54.21
CA ALA A 194 24.83 24.93 -53.19
C ALA A 194 23.91 24.91 -51.94
N GLU A 195 24.32 24.51 -50.75
CA GLU A 195 25.69 24.31 -50.21
C GLU A 195 25.82 23.11 -49.26
N LEU A 196 27.07 22.67 -49.08
CA LEU A 196 27.61 22.10 -47.83
C LEU A 196 26.94 20.85 -47.23
N LYS A 197 27.14 19.73 -47.93
CA LYS A 197 27.61 18.49 -47.26
C LYS A 197 28.97 18.07 -47.82
N LEU A 198 29.99 18.90 -47.57
CA LEU A 198 31.37 18.47 -47.67
C LEU A 198 31.77 17.84 -46.32
N GLU A 199 32.02 16.53 -46.36
CA GLU A 199 33.08 15.77 -45.66
C GLU A 199 33.33 16.05 -44.15
N GLN A 200 33.47 15.04 -43.30
CA GLN A 200 34.33 13.88 -43.54
C GLN A 200 33.67 12.53 -43.22
N ASN A 201 33.54 11.72 -44.27
CA ASN A 201 33.64 10.26 -44.18
C ASN A 201 35.14 9.87 -44.06
N LYS A 202 35.42 8.61 -43.69
CA LYS A 202 36.74 7.94 -43.67
C LYS A 202 37.72 8.44 -42.59
N THR A 203 38.43 7.59 -41.85
CA THR A 203 38.51 6.11 -41.75
C THR A 203 38.92 5.80 -40.29
N GLU A 204 38.64 4.66 -39.64
CA GLU A 204 39.39 3.39 -39.74
C GLU A 204 38.74 2.30 -38.86
N HIS A 205 39.00 1.04 -39.24
CA HIS A 205 39.05 -0.17 -38.40
C HIS A 205 37.85 -0.66 -37.54
N PHE A 206 37.20 -1.70 -38.08
CA PHE A 206 37.16 -3.07 -37.52
C PHE A 206 36.98 -3.23 -35.98
N CYS A 207 35.76 -3.62 -35.57
CA CYS A 207 35.45 -4.91 -34.94
C CYS A 207 33.93 -5.13 -34.93
#